data_AF-A0A957DQC9-F1
#
_entry.id   AF-A0A957DQC9-F1
#
_cell.length_a   1.000
_cell.length_b   1.000
_cell.length_c   1.000
_cell.angle_alpha   90.00
_cell.angle_beta   90.00
_cell.angle_gamma   90.00
#
_symmetry.space_group_name_H-M   'P 1'
#
loop_
_entity.id
_entity.type
_entity.pdbx_description
1 polymer ?
#
loop_
_entity_poly.entity_id
_entity_poly.type
_entity_poly.pdbx_seq_one_letter_code
_entity_poly.pdbx_strand_id
1 'polypeptide(L)'
;MEPTAVPTPEVIIIGPTDDYPEGCQPNEVVELLLSFLDAYNTGNTVAIDQTFAEHIEWYSDTKGENEQNHFVTYTRDGILPYVAIRQEQQDQLALLWLNVLPKTWHGGVDINYMLQREANDLESGPDGRPRLVSGKGAIHCPDRKIFVWSMGTLAAWEVLTTHVLSCNGTSETFSAEKIVVCAYGTE
;
A
#
# COMPACT_ATOMS: atom_id res chain seq x y z
N MET A 1 -32.08 -4.35 2.57
CA MET A 1 -30.71 -4.71 2.99
C MET A 1 -29.90 -3.44 2.87
N GLU A 2 -29.60 -2.84 4.01
CA GLU A 2 -28.73 -1.67 4.11
C GLU A 2 -27.29 -2.15 3.82
N PRO A 3 -26.50 -1.46 2.97
CA PRO A 3 -25.12 -1.83 2.79
C PRO A 3 -24.39 -1.58 4.11
N THR A 4 -23.89 -2.65 4.73
CA THR A 4 -23.01 -2.56 5.89
C THR A 4 -21.77 -1.78 5.45
N ALA A 5 -21.64 -0.54 5.89
CA ALA A 5 -20.44 0.25 5.65
C ALA A 5 -19.25 -0.52 6.23
N VAL A 6 -18.34 -0.97 5.37
CA VAL A 6 -17.08 -1.56 5.81
C VAL A 6 -16.30 -0.44 6.51
N PRO A 7 -15.99 -0.56 7.81
CA PRO A 7 -15.22 0.46 8.49
C PRO A 7 -13.89 0.65 7.76
N THR A 8 -13.64 1.88 7.31
CA THR A 8 -12.37 2.24 6.67
C THR A 8 -11.24 1.95 7.66
N PRO A 9 -10.19 1.20 7.26
CA PRO A 9 -9.10 0.90 8.16
C PRO A 9 -8.45 2.18 8.65
N GLU A 10 -8.11 2.20 9.93
CA GLU A 10 -7.21 3.21 10.48
C GLU A 10 -5.86 3.08 9.78
N VAL A 11 -5.39 4.17 9.15
CA VAL A 11 -4.08 4.20 8.51
C VAL A 11 -3.09 4.79 9.49
N ILE A 12 -2.15 3.95 9.93
CA ILE A 12 -1.02 4.39 10.76
C ILE A 12 0.11 4.81 9.83
N ILE A 13 0.54 6.06 9.97
CA ILE A 13 1.66 6.65 9.24
C ILE A 13 2.82 6.83 10.21
N ILE A 14 3.97 6.25 9.90
CA ILE A 14 5.20 6.39 10.68
C ILE A 14 6.25 7.12 9.83
N GLY A 15 6.94 8.08 10.43
CA GLY A 15 8.01 8.84 9.78
C GLY A 15 8.42 10.03 10.64
N PRO A 16 9.58 10.67 10.40
CA PRO A 16 9.84 11.99 10.96
C PRO A 16 8.70 12.97 10.63
N THR A 17 8.63 14.11 11.31
CA THR A 17 7.67 15.18 10.97
C THR A 17 8.26 16.24 10.04
N ASP A 18 9.55 16.13 9.74
CA ASP A 18 10.37 17.06 8.96
C ASP A 18 11.30 16.30 7.98
N ASP A 19 12.10 17.05 7.22
CA ASP A 19 13.09 16.54 6.25
C ASP A 19 12.56 15.79 5.03
N TYR A 20 11.29 15.99 4.68
CA TYR A 20 10.75 15.52 3.39
C TYR A 20 10.93 16.54 2.27
N PRO A 21 11.24 16.09 1.04
CA PRO A 21 11.12 16.92 -0.15
C PRO A 21 9.70 17.46 -0.33
N GLU A 22 9.58 18.62 -0.96
CA GLU A 22 8.28 19.19 -1.36
C GLU A 22 7.48 18.17 -2.19
N GLY A 23 6.19 18.01 -1.88
CA GLY A 23 5.29 17.05 -2.54
C GLY A 23 5.29 15.63 -1.93
N CYS A 24 6.13 15.38 -0.91
CA CYS A 24 6.28 14.07 -0.26
C CYS A 24 6.17 14.13 1.27
N GLN A 25 5.48 15.13 1.82
CA GLN A 25 5.10 15.05 3.22
C GLN A 25 4.29 13.76 3.45
N PRO A 26 4.35 13.12 4.63
CA PRO A 26 3.68 11.85 4.86
C PRO A 26 2.18 11.86 4.53
N ASN A 27 1.50 13.00 4.77
CA ASN A 27 0.11 13.20 4.38
C ASN A 27 -0.10 13.22 2.85
N GLU A 28 0.82 13.81 2.09
CA GLU A 28 0.74 13.83 0.63
C GLU A 28 1.01 12.44 0.02
N VAL A 29 1.87 11.66 0.67
CA VAL A 29 2.18 10.27 0.30
C VAL A 29 0.99 9.36 0.57
N VAL A 30 0.35 9.46 1.75
CA VAL A 30 -0.85 8.65 2.04
C VAL A 30 -1.99 9.00 1.08
N GLU A 31 -2.20 10.28 0.74
CA GLU A 31 -3.21 10.69 -0.23
C GLU A 31 -2.97 10.11 -1.62
N LEU A 32 -1.72 10.09 -2.08
CA LEU A 32 -1.32 9.46 -3.34
C LEU A 32 -1.62 7.95 -3.31
N LEU A 33 -1.22 7.27 -2.23
CA LEU A 33 -1.44 5.83 -2.08
C LEU A 33 -2.93 5.48 -2.00
N LEU A 34 -3.72 6.22 -1.22
CA LEU A 34 -5.15 5.98 -1.11
C LEU A 34 -5.86 6.20 -2.45
N SER A 35 -5.46 7.22 -3.21
CA SER A 35 -5.98 7.47 -4.56
C SER A 35 -5.61 6.34 -5.53
N PHE A 36 -4.38 5.84 -5.44
CA PHE A 36 -3.94 4.68 -6.23
C PHE A 36 -4.74 3.42 -5.88
N LEU A 37 -4.93 3.12 -4.60
CA LEU A 37 -5.66 1.93 -4.16
C LEU A 37 -7.14 2.00 -4.54
N ASP A 38 -7.77 3.18 -4.45
CA ASP A 38 -9.14 3.39 -4.95
C ASP A 38 -9.23 3.15 -6.48
N ALA A 39 -8.28 3.69 -7.24
CA ALA A 39 -8.21 3.47 -8.68
C ALA A 39 -7.97 1.99 -9.03
N TYR A 40 -7.12 1.30 -8.26
CA TYR A 40 -6.89 -0.14 -8.38
C TYR A 40 -8.21 -0.89 -8.12
N ASN A 41 -8.85 -0.65 -6.99
CA ASN A 41 -10.05 -1.36 -6.53
C ASN A 41 -11.26 -1.16 -7.44
N THR A 42 -11.35 -0.01 -8.11
CA THR A 42 -12.42 0.34 -9.05
C THR A 42 -12.09 0.00 -10.51
N GLY A 43 -10.88 -0.46 -10.80
CA GLY A 43 -10.41 -0.71 -12.16
C GLY A 43 -10.27 0.56 -13.01
N ASN A 44 -10.10 1.73 -12.39
CA ASN A 44 -9.94 3.00 -13.09
C ASN A 44 -8.54 3.12 -13.71
N THR A 45 -8.40 2.59 -14.91
CA THR A 45 -7.12 2.53 -15.63
C THR A 45 -6.52 3.90 -15.92
N VAL A 46 -7.33 4.94 -16.11
CA VAL A 46 -6.84 6.31 -16.33
C VAL A 46 -6.18 6.87 -15.07
N ALA A 47 -6.79 6.68 -13.90
CA ALA A 47 -6.22 7.12 -12.63
C ALA A 47 -4.98 6.30 -12.23
N ILE A 48 -4.98 4.98 -12.50
CA ILE A 48 -3.80 4.14 -12.32
C ILE A 48 -2.66 4.65 -13.21
N ASP A 49 -2.92 4.85 -14.50
CA ASP A 49 -1.93 5.34 -15.46
C ASP A 49 -1.32 6.68 -14.97
N GLN A 50 -2.16 7.61 -14.51
CA GLN A 50 -1.71 8.88 -13.95
C GLN A 50 -0.93 8.75 -12.63
N THR A 51 -1.04 7.65 -11.89
CA THR A 51 -0.31 7.46 -10.62
C THR A 51 1.18 7.20 -10.85
N PHE A 52 1.53 6.51 -11.94
CA PHE A 52 2.88 6.05 -12.20
C PHE A 52 3.70 7.03 -13.04
N ALA A 53 5.01 7.06 -12.79
CA ALA A 53 5.95 7.82 -13.60
C ALA A 53 6.00 7.26 -15.02
N GLU A 54 6.38 8.09 -16.01
CA GLU A 54 6.59 7.61 -17.39
C GLU A 54 7.67 6.52 -17.44
N HIS A 55 8.75 6.74 -16.70
CA HIS A 55 9.78 5.74 -16.45
C HIS A 55 9.64 5.19 -15.04
N ILE A 56 9.37 3.89 -14.94
CA ILE A 56 9.37 3.16 -13.68
C ILE A 56 10.62 2.30 -13.61
N GLU A 57 11.10 2.06 -12.39
CA GLU A 57 12.14 1.07 -12.13
C GLU A 57 11.53 -0.33 -12.15
N TRP A 58 10.43 -0.57 -11.41
CA TRP A 58 9.62 -1.78 -11.57
C TRP A 58 8.26 -1.68 -10.86
N TYR A 59 7.33 -2.51 -11.33
CA TYR A 59 6.11 -2.90 -10.62
C TYR A 59 6.14 -4.41 -10.42
N SER A 60 5.92 -4.91 -9.20
CA SER A 60 5.83 -6.34 -8.94
C SER A 60 4.73 -6.71 -7.94
N ASP A 61 4.12 -7.86 -8.16
CA ASP A 61 3.13 -8.48 -7.27
C ASP A 61 3.40 -9.99 -7.17
N THR A 62 3.71 -10.47 -5.97
CA THR A 62 3.81 -11.90 -5.68
C THR A 62 2.56 -12.38 -4.96
N LYS A 63 1.81 -13.31 -5.55
CA LYS A 63 0.60 -13.87 -4.94
C LYS A 63 0.88 -15.16 -4.15
N GLY A 64 0.83 -15.07 -2.83
CA GLY A 64 0.96 -16.22 -1.94
C GLY A 64 2.36 -16.81 -1.92
N GLU A 65 2.48 -18.07 -1.50
CA GLU A 65 3.77 -18.70 -1.17
C GLU A 65 4.53 -19.27 -2.38
N ASN A 66 3.89 -19.34 -3.55
CA ASN A 66 4.48 -19.97 -4.74
C ASN A 66 5.12 -18.94 -5.67
N GLU A 67 6.40 -19.10 -5.99
CA GLU A 67 7.16 -18.23 -6.92
C GLU A 67 6.55 -18.13 -8.32
N GLN A 68 5.75 -19.12 -8.73
CA GLN A 68 5.03 -19.13 -10.01
C GLN A 68 3.92 -18.07 -10.09
N ASN A 69 3.55 -17.47 -8.95
CA ASN A 69 2.58 -16.40 -8.85
C ASN A 69 3.23 -15.01 -8.78
N HIS A 70 4.45 -14.88 -9.26
CA HIS A 70 5.15 -13.61 -9.34
C HIS A 70 4.91 -12.92 -10.68
N PHE A 71 4.43 -11.68 -10.61
CA PHE A 71 4.39 -10.76 -11.74
C PHE A 71 5.40 -9.65 -11.54
N VAL A 72 6.09 -9.28 -12.62
CA VAL A 72 6.96 -8.11 -12.67
C VAL A 72 6.88 -7.45 -14.04
N THR A 73 6.86 -6.12 -14.07
CA THR A 73 7.07 -5.31 -15.26
C THR A 73 8.03 -4.17 -14.95
N TYR A 74 8.80 -3.76 -15.95
CA TYR A 74 9.71 -2.62 -15.91
C TYR A 74 9.17 -1.44 -16.74
N THR A 75 7.93 -1.55 -17.22
CA THR A 75 7.27 -0.52 -18.01
C THR A 75 5.90 -0.20 -17.43
N ARG A 76 5.54 1.09 -17.49
CA ARG A 76 4.22 1.59 -17.10
C ARG A 76 3.10 0.91 -17.88
N ASP A 77 3.28 0.73 -19.18
CA ASP A 77 2.32 0.05 -20.06
C ASP A 77 2.05 -1.40 -19.65
N GLY A 78 2.99 -2.06 -18.96
CA GLY A 78 2.80 -3.41 -18.46
C GLY A 78 1.90 -3.49 -17.22
N ILE A 79 1.63 -2.38 -16.53
CA ILE A 79 0.84 -2.36 -15.29
C ILE A 79 -0.65 -2.58 -15.59
N LEU A 80 -1.21 -1.86 -16.57
CA LEU A 80 -2.66 -1.86 -16.82
C LEU A 80 -3.20 -3.25 -17.23
N PRO A 81 -2.53 -4.03 -18.13
CA PRO A 81 -2.96 -5.40 -18.43
C PRO A 81 -2.97 -6.30 -17.19
N TYR A 82 -2.00 -6.14 -16.30
CA TYR A 82 -1.97 -6.90 -15.05
C TYR A 82 -3.13 -6.53 -14.13
N VAL A 83 -3.37 -5.24 -13.92
CA VAL A 83 -4.50 -4.80 -13.08
C VAL A 83 -5.83 -5.30 -13.65
N ALA A 84 -6.03 -5.29 -14.97
CA ALA A 84 -7.24 -5.85 -15.58
C ALA A 84 -7.46 -7.33 -15.22
N ILE A 85 -6.40 -8.16 -15.26
CA ILE A 85 -6.47 -9.57 -14.82
C ILE A 85 -6.83 -9.66 -13.32
N ARG A 86 -6.33 -8.75 -12.49
CA ARG A 86 -6.66 -8.72 -11.06
C ARG A 86 -8.10 -8.28 -10.80
N GLN A 87 -8.64 -7.36 -11.60
CA GLN A 87 -10.05 -6.97 -11.52
C GLN A 87 -11.01 -8.12 -11.81
N GLU A 88 -10.67 -9.02 -12.74
CA GLU A 88 -11.47 -10.24 -12.97
C GLU A 88 -11.55 -11.15 -11.73
N GLN A 89 -10.56 -11.07 -10.84
CA GLN A 89 -10.55 -11.80 -9.56
C GLN A 89 -11.16 -11.02 -8.41
N GLN A 90 -11.78 -9.86 -8.67
CA GLN A 90 -12.28 -8.94 -7.65
C GLN A 90 -11.19 -8.62 -6.61
N ASP A 91 -9.96 -8.40 -7.07
CA ASP A 91 -8.84 -8.08 -6.20
C ASP A 91 -9.02 -6.70 -5.57
N GLN A 92 -9.02 -6.65 -4.24
CA GLN A 92 -9.24 -5.45 -3.44
C GLN A 92 -8.08 -5.29 -2.46
N LEU A 93 -7.55 -4.07 -2.39
CA LEU A 93 -6.46 -3.67 -1.52
C LEU A 93 -6.91 -2.57 -0.56
N ALA A 94 -6.52 -2.69 0.70
CA ALA A 94 -6.80 -1.69 1.73
C ALA A 94 -5.53 -1.39 2.53
N LEU A 95 -5.16 -0.12 2.63
CA LEU A 95 -3.97 0.31 3.37
C LEU A 95 -4.20 0.17 4.87
N LEU A 96 -3.28 -0.50 5.57
CA LEU A 96 -3.30 -0.64 7.03
C LEU A 96 -2.21 0.21 7.69
N TRP A 97 -1.03 0.25 7.08
CA TRP A 97 0.14 0.89 7.65
C TRP A 97 1.06 1.41 6.56
N LEU A 98 1.68 2.55 6.82
CA LEU A 98 2.61 3.22 5.93
C LEU A 98 3.78 3.77 6.75
N ASN A 99 5.01 3.47 6.34
CA ASN A 99 6.20 4.16 6.79
C ASN A 99 6.82 4.92 5.63
N VAL A 100 7.01 6.22 5.81
CA VAL A 100 7.61 7.11 4.82
C VAL A 100 9.01 7.46 5.25
N LEU A 101 9.99 6.92 4.53
CA LEU A 101 11.40 7.19 4.76
C LEU A 101 11.77 8.51 4.06
N PRO A 102 12.38 9.48 4.78
CA PRO A 102 12.73 10.78 4.22
C PRO A 102 13.82 10.65 3.14
N LYS A 103 14.13 11.81 2.52
CA LYS A 103 14.97 11.97 1.32
C LYS A 103 15.99 10.85 1.07
N THR A 104 15.85 10.21 -0.08
CA THR A 104 16.74 9.13 -0.51
C THR A 104 17.58 9.57 -1.72
N TRP A 105 18.45 8.66 -2.22
CA TRP A 105 19.41 8.95 -3.29
C TRP A 105 18.77 9.36 -4.63
N HIS A 106 17.50 9.04 -4.85
CA HIS A 106 16.75 9.34 -6.07
C HIS A 106 15.98 10.68 -6.01
N GLY A 107 16.18 11.47 -4.96
CA GLY A 107 15.53 12.78 -4.81
C GLY A 107 14.06 12.70 -4.39
N GLY A 108 13.58 11.49 -4.11
CA GLY A 108 12.24 11.19 -3.64
C GLY A 108 12.19 10.68 -2.20
N VAL A 109 11.13 9.91 -1.90
CA VAL A 109 10.97 9.13 -0.66
C VAL A 109 10.86 7.65 -0.97
N ASP A 110 11.33 6.82 -0.05
CA ASP A 110 11.03 5.40 -0.03
C ASP A 110 9.88 5.13 0.93
N ILE A 111 9.06 4.13 0.62
CA ILE A 111 7.95 3.72 1.45
C ILE A 111 8.03 2.23 1.76
N ASN A 112 7.60 1.87 2.97
CA ASN A 112 7.21 0.50 3.31
C ASN A 112 5.76 0.54 3.76
N TYR A 113 4.98 -0.47 3.43
CA TYR A 113 3.56 -0.48 3.76
C TYR A 113 3.06 -1.89 4.03
N MET A 114 1.93 -1.95 4.73
CA MET A 114 1.14 -3.17 4.89
C MET A 114 -0.25 -2.92 4.33
N LEU A 115 -0.73 -3.86 3.51
CA LEU A 115 -2.10 -3.87 3.00
C LEU A 115 -2.86 -5.09 3.50
N GLN A 116 -4.16 -4.96 3.51
CA GLN A 116 -5.10 -6.07 3.47
C GLN A 116 -5.48 -6.33 2.01
N ARG A 117 -5.56 -7.61 1.61
CA ARG A 117 -5.90 -8.05 0.26
C ARG A 117 -6.97 -9.13 0.28
N GLU A 118 -7.96 -8.95 -0.56
CA GLU A 118 -9.02 -9.93 -0.82
C GLU A 118 -9.15 -10.13 -2.33
N ALA A 119 -9.17 -11.39 -2.77
CA ALA A 119 -9.42 -11.74 -4.16
C ALA A 119 -9.96 -13.16 -4.25
N ASN A 120 -10.74 -13.45 -5.29
CA ASN A 120 -11.37 -14.75 -5.50
C ASN A 120 -10.36 -15.91 -5.68
N ASP A 121 -9.15 -15.61 -6.17
CA ASP A 121 -8.08 -16.59 -6.37
C ASP A 121 -7.10 -16.70 -5.20
N LEU A 122 -7.40 -16.06 -4.06
CA LEU A 122 -6.58 -16.11 -2.86
C LEU A 122 -7.30 -16.84 -1.72
N GLU A 123 -6.63 -17.81 -1.12
CA GLU A 123 -7.09 -18.40 0.14
C GLU A 123 -7.10 -17.33 1.23
N SER A 124 -8.16 -17.29 2.03
CA SER A 124 -8.25 -16.47 3.23
C SER A 124 -7.15 -16.85 4.25
N GLY A 125 -6.89 -15.95 5.20
CA GLY A 125 -6.07 -16.26 6.37
C GLY A 125 -6.71 -17.35 7.27
N PRO A 126 -5.95 -17.92 8.23
CA PRO A 126 -6.35 -19.01 9.11
C PRO A 126 -7.62 -18.76 9.92
N ASP A 127 -7.94 -17.48 10.16
CA ASP A 127 -9.12 -17.03 10.90
C ASP A 127 -10.25 -16.55 9.97
N GLY A 128 -10.14 -16.83 8.67
CA GLY A 128 -11.09 -16.40 7.65
C GLY A 128 -10.96 -14.93 7.25
N ARG A 129 -9.96 -14.20 7.79
CA ARG A 129 -9.74 -12.80 7.40
C ARG A 129 -9.05 -12.68 6.04
N PRO A 130 -9.17 -11.53 5.36
CA PRO A 130 -8.40 -11.26 4.17
C PRO A 130 -6.89 -11.32 4.42
N ARG A 131 -6.12 -11.56 3.35
CA ARG A 131 -4.67 -11.79 3.41
C ARG A 131 -3.92 -10.50 3.69
N LEU A 132 -2.77 -10.61 4.33
CA LEU A 132 -1.86 -9.49 4.49
C LEU A 132 -0.90 -9.40 3.32
N VAL A 133 -0.49 -8.18 3.00
CA VAL A 133 0.51 -7.87 1.99
C VAL A 133 1.57 -7.00 2.65
N SER A 134 2.82 -7.37 2.48
CA SER A 134 3.95 -6.49 2.78
C SER A 134 4.48 -5.93 1.48
N GLY A 135 4.82 -4.64 1.48
CA GLY A 135 5.34 -4.02 0.28
C GLY A 135 6.27 -2.85 0.54
N LYS A 136 6.95 -2.47 -0.53
CA LYS A 136 7.85 -1.34 -0.61
C LYS A 136 7.61 -0.56 -1.89
N GLY A 137 8.01 0.70 -1.89
CA GLY A 137 7.89 1.54 -3.06
C GLY A 137 8.81 2.75 -2.98
N ALA A 138 8.80 3.52 -4.06
CA ALA A 138 9.52 4.78 -4.16
C ALA A 138 8.70 5.78 -4.96
N ILE A 139 8.72 7.03 -4.50
CA ILE A 139 7.92 8.13 -5.06
C ILE A 139 8.86 9.24 -5.48
N HIS A 140 8.72 9.70 -6.73
CA HIS A 140 9.35 10.90 -7.24
C HIS A 140 8.53 12.11 -6.80
N CYS A 141 9.08 12.91 -5.88
CA CYS A 141 8.34 13.98 -5.19
C CYS A 141 7.93 15.15 -6.09
N PRO A 142 8.79 15.67 -7.00
CA PRO A 142 8.41 16.81 -7.85
C PRO A 142 7.14 16.57 -8.67
N ASP A 143 6.95 15.35 -9.17
CA ASP A 143 5.80 14.99 -10.03
C ASP A 143 4.73 14.17 -9.28
N ARG A 144 4.98 13.85 -8.00
CA ARG A 144 4.17 12.98 -7.14
C ARG A 144 3.78 11.67 -7.83
N LYS A 145 4.78 10.98 -8.39
CA LYS A 145 4.58 9.72 -9.12
C LYS A 145 5.26 8.55 -8.44
N ILE A 146 4.57 7.40 -8.44
CA ILE A 146 5.16 6.12 -8.06
C ILE A 146 6.04 5.65 -9.21
N PHE A 147 7.28 5.28 -8.91
CA PHE A 147 8.20 4.69 -9.90
C PHE A 147 8.78 3.35 -9.46
N VAL A 148 8.61 2.98 -8.18
CA VAL A 148 8.77 1.60 -7.70
C VAL A 148 7.51 1.19 -6.95
N TRP A 149 6.94 0.05 -7.31
CA TRP A 149 5.92 -0.63 -6.52
C TRP A 149 6.26 -2.11 -6.42
N SER A 150 6.35 -2.64 -5.21
CA SER A 150 6.62 -4.06 -5.00
C SER A 150 5.84 -4.55 -3.81
N MET A 151 4.99 -5.54 -4.05
CA MET A 151 4.18 -6.14 -3.01
C MET A 151 4.23 -7.67 -3.06
N GLY A 152 4.12 -8.28 -1.88
CA GLY A 152 4.02 -9.73 -1.74
C GLY A 152 2.91 -10.06 -0.75
N THR A 153 1.93 -10.86 -1.20
CA THR A 153 0.92 -11.43 -0.32
C THR A 153 1.61 -12.43 0.60
N LEU A 154 1.52 -12.16 1.90
CA LEU A 154 2.09 -12.96 2.96
C LEU A 154 1.44 -14.33 3.04
N ALA A 155 2.17 -15.27 3.62
CA ALA A 155 1.68 -16.61 3.91
C ALA A 155 0.40 -16.56 4.75
N ALA A 156 -0.51 -17.53 4.58
CA ALA A 156 -1.80 -17.48 5.26
C ALA A 156 -1.62 -17.37 6.78
N TRP A 157 -0.70 -18.17 7.34
CA TRP A 157 -0.43 -18.22 8.78
C TRP A 157 0.17 -16.95 9.40
N GLU A 158 0.55 -15.94 8.60
CA GLU A 158 1.02 -14.67 9.12
C GLU A 158 -0.15 -13.78 9.54
N VAL A 159 -0.16 -13.38 10.82
CA VAL A 159 -1.24 -12.59 11.44
C VAL A 159 -0.76 -11.19 11.81
N LEU A 160 -1.67 -10.21 11.86
CA LEU A 160 -1.37 -8.81 12.22
C LEU A 160 -0.69 -8.63 13.58
N THR A 161 -0.77 -9.62 14.49
CA THR A 161 -0.18 -9.57 15.83
C THR A 161 1.33 -9.33 15.83
N THR A 162 2.03 -9.63 14.73
CA THR A 162 3.47 -9.39 14.60
C THR A 162 3.85 -7.97 14.18
N HIS A 163 2.89 -7.11 13.79
CA HIS A 163 3.20 -5.82 13.16
C HIS A 163 2.38 -4.62 13.67
N VAL A 164 1.59 -4.75 14.74
CA VAL A 164 0.96 -3.59 15.38
C VAL A 164 2.02 -2.80 16.15
N LEU A 165 2.74 -1.94 15.44
CA LEU A 165 3.52 -0.87 16.05
C LEU A 165 2.52 0.19 16.52
N SER A 166 2.07 0.05 17.77
CA SER A 166 1.32 1.11 18.45
C SER A 166 2.22 2.34 18.58
N CYS A 167 1.67 3.52 18.31
CA CYS A 167 2.44 4.76 18.34
C CYS A 167 2.90 5.24 19.73
N ASN A 168 2.72 4.44 20.79
CA ASN A 168 3.30 4.70 22.12
C ASN A 168 3.09 3.56 23.14
N GLY A 169 3.21 2.29 22.74
CA GLY A 169 3.11 1.15 23.68
C GLY A 169 1.76 0.98 24.39
N THR A 170 0.73 1.76 24.05
CA THR A 170 -0.63 1.60 24.59
C THR A 170 -1.60 1.22 23.47
N SER A 171 -2.22 0.06 23.64
CA SER A 171 -3.35 -0.40 22.84
C SER A 171 -4.56 0.49 23.10
N GLU A 172 -4.86 1.44 22.21
CA GLU A 172 -6.17 2.07 22.18
C GLU A 172 -7.02 1.45 21.08
N THR A 173 -8.32 1.37 21.34
CA THR A 173 -9.32 0.87 20.39
C THR A 173 -9.72 2.07 19.53
N PHE A 174 -9.29 2.08 18.27
CA PHE A 174 -9.48 3.23 17.40
C PHE A 174 -10.73 3.06 16.51
N SER A 175 -11.46 4.16 16.37
CA SER A 175 -12.65 4.29 15.51
C SER A 175 -12.22 4.57 14.08
N ALA A 176 -12.86 3.90 13.12
CA ALA A 176 -12.70 4.10 11.68
C ALA A 176 -12.93 5.59 11.32
N GLU A 177 -11.90 6.22 10.74
CA GLU A 177 -11.83 7.57 10.10
C GLU A 177 -10.51 8.31 10.40
N LYS A 178 -9.62 7.77 11.25
CA LYS A 178 -8.44 8.50 11.69
C LYS A 178 -7.17 8.09 10.91
N ILE A 179 -6.49 9.08 10.32
CA ILE A 179 -5.07 8.97 9.98
C ILE A 179 -4.28 9.28 11.24
N VAL A 180 -3.41 8.37 11.67
CA VAL A 180 -2.55 8.58 12.84
C VAL A 180 -1.11 8.71 12.36
N VAL A 181 -0.58 9.94 12.41
CA VAL A 181 0.83 10.23 12.10
C VAL A 181 1.67 10.14 13.36
N CYS A 182 2.71 9.33 13.32
CA CYS A 182 3.57 9.03 14.45
C CYS A 182 5.01 9.41 14.09
N ALA A 183 5.52 10.41 14.79
CA ALA A 183 6.93 10.76 14.74
C ALA A 183 7.76 9.58 15.27
N TYR A 184 8.94 9.31 14.69
CA TYR A 184 9.95 8.53 15.40
C TYR A 184 10.19 9.22 16.75
N GLY A 185 9.97 8.49 17.85
CA GLY A 185 10.10 9.05 19.19
C GLY A 185 11.42 9.80 19.34
N THR A 186 11.35 11.08 19.70
CA THR A 186 12.48 11.75 20.34
C THR A 186 12.54 11.20 21.76
N GLU A 187 13.60 10.47 22.08
CA GLU A 187 14.00 10.23 23.48
C GLU A 187 14.22 11.56 24.22
#